data_AF-A0A2R6PBS7-F1
#
_entry.id   AF-A0A2R6PBS7-F1
#
_cell.length_a   1.000
_cell.length_b   1.000
_cell.length_c   1.000
_cell.angle_alpha   90.00
_cell.angle_beta   90.00
_cell.angle_gamma   90.00
#
_symmetry.space_group_name_H-M   'P 1'
#
loop_
_entity.id
_entity.type
_entity.pdbx_description
1 polymer ?
#
loop_
_entity_poly.entity_id
_entity_poly.type
_entity_poly.pdbx_seq_one_letter_code
_entity_poly.pdbx_strand_id
1 'polypeptide(L)'
;HAVEDLLRLKQDQTWAKVNDILNLEKLAYTQNSHDLQLIKDKHMALYKAARAKSKKSGEAPSKQTKTTADNSGDFGTPTGSKATTFSFAPRPPPISSPSLVNQGADTNETEKQNTALSALAALGIHVTSTDLGKLHGPDIYEEELEMMAEVRAYFQIAYKPAFFQRVIDYVPMTIDANFLFALADSLQAFLIEKLGLGSQTSAMRCATYLSEDPNIVARRNELNSKKARLIAIQNELFNFGL
;
A
#
# COMPACT_ATOMS: atom_id res chain seq x y z
N HIS A 1 -3.61 15.43 -28.19
CA HIS A 1 -3.80 14.21 -29.01
C HIS A 1 -2.56 13.35 -29.10
N ALA A 2 -1.51 13.69 -29.88
CA ALA A 2 -0.36 12.79 -30.05
C ALA A 2 0.30 12.35 -28.72
N VAL A 3 0.60 13.29 -27.82
CA VAL A 3 1.21 12.96 -26.50
C VAL A 3 0.26 12.17 -25.60
N GLU A 4 -1.05 12.40 -25.70
CA GLU A 4 -2.06 11.65 -24.93
C GLU A 4 -2.13 10.18 -25.40
N ASP A 5 -1.96 9.94 -26.70
CA ASP A 5 -1.92 8.57 -27.26
C ASP A 5 -0.68 7.82 -26.76
N LEU A 6 0.48 8.49 -26.72
CA LEU A 6 1.70 7.91 -26.13
C LEU A 6 1.53 7.63 -24.64
N LEU A 7 0.89 8.55 -23.91
CA LEU A 7 0.61 8.39 -22.49
C LEU A 7 -0.26 7.16 -22.23
N ARG A 8 -1.36 6.99 -22.99
CA ARG A 8 -2.24 5.81 -22.90
C ARG A 8 -1.50 4.52 -23.22
N LEU A 9 -0.69 4.52 -24.28
CA LEU A 9 0.12 3.35 -24.64
C LEU A 9 1.07 2.94 -23.50
N LYS A 10 1.78 3.91 -22.90
CA LYS A 10 2.68 3.63 -21.78
C LYS A 10 1.92 3.19 -20.53
N GLN A 11 0.74 3.75 -20.30
CA GLN A 11 -0.13 3.35 -19.20
C GLN A 11 -0.55 1.88 -19.33
N ASP A 12 -1.04 1.46 -20.50
CA ASP A 12 -1.47 0.08 -20.73
C ASP A 12 -0.33 -0.92 -20.58
N GLN A 13 0.86 -0.58 -21.11
CA GLN A 13 2.07 -1.39 -20.97
C GLN A 13 2.50 -1.54 -19.50
N THR A 14 2.45 -0.45 -18.74
CA THR A 14 2.80 -0.46 -17.32
C THR A 14 1.78 -1.25 -16.51
N TRP A 15 0.49 -1.08 -16.81
CA TRP A 15 -0.57 -1.80 -16.14
C TRP A 15 -0.48 -3.31 -16.35
N ALA A 16 -0.15 -3.76 -17.57
CA ALA A 16 0.10 -5.18 -17.84
C ALA A 16 1.21 -5.74 -16.93
N LYS A 17 2.34 -5.03 -16.81
CA LYS A 17 3.45 -5.45 -15.95
C LYS A 17 3.10 -5.45 -14.46
N VAL A 18 2.37 -4.43 -14.00
CA VAL A 18 1.88 -4.37 -12.62
C VAL A 18 0.94 -5.55 -12.35
N ASN A 19 0.03 -5.86 -13.27
CA ASN A 19 -0.88 -6.99 -13.16
C ASN A 19 -0.13 -8.32 -13.10
N ASP A 20 0.94 -8.49 -13.89
CA ASP A 20 1.80 -9.68 -13.83
C ASP A 20 2.47 -9.83 -12.45
N ILE A 21 3.00 -8.76 -11.89
CA ILE A 21 3.59 -8.75 -10.53
C ILE A 21 2.53 -9.12 -9.48
N LEU A 22 1.33 -8.54 -9.58
CA LEU A 22 0.23 -8.86 -8.66
C LEU A 22 -0.27 -10.30 -8.82
N ASN A 23 -0.22 -10.86 -10.04
CA ASN A 23 -0.57 -12.26 -10.29
C ASN A 23 0.44 -13.22 -9.65
N LEU A 24 1.72 -12.87 -9.61
CA LEU A 24 2.75 -13.67 -8.93
C LEU A 24 2.50 -13.74 -7.41
N GLU A 25 1.99 -12.66 -6.81
CA GLU A 25 1.66 -12.62 -5.38
C GLU A 25 0.40 -13.40 -4.99
N LYS A 26 -0.38 -13.91 -5.96
CA LYS A 26 -1.51 -14.82 -5.66
C LYS A 26 -1.05 -16.15 -5.08
N LEU A 27 0.19 -16.54 -5.32
CA LEU A 27 0.78 -17.75 -4.79
C LEU A 27 1.54 -17.41 -3.51
N ALA A 28 1.19 -18.09 -2.41
CA ALA A 28 1.85 -17.89 -1.14
C ALA A 28 3.28 -18.47 -1.16
N TYR A 29 4.26 -17.69 -1.63
CA TYR A 29 5.65 -18.13 -1.74
C TYR A 29 6.65 -17.10 -1.20
N THR A 30 7.51 -17.55 -0.29
CA THR A 30 8.63 -16.77 0.23
C THR A 30 9.84 -17.64 0.47
N GLN A 31 11.01 -17.16 0.05
CA GLN A 31 12.30 -17.77 0.42
C GLN A 31 12.75 -17.37 1.83
N ASN A 32 12.14 -16.34 2.43
CA ASN A 32 12.47 -15.89 3.78
C ASN A 32 11.79 -16.77 4.83
N SER A 33 12.17 -18.04 4.88
CA SER A 33 11.59 -19.02 5.81
C SER A 33 11.80 -18.61 7.27
N HIS A 34 12.94 -17.98 7.58
CA HIS A 34 13.25 -17.50 8.93
C HIS A 34 12.25 -16.44 9.41
N ASP A 35 12.01 -15.41 8.59
CA ASP A 35 11.10 -14.33 8.96
C ASP A 35 9.64 -14.80 8.99
N LEU A 36 9.30 -15.75 8.12
CA LEU A 36 8.00 -16.42 8.12
C LEU A 36 7.78 -17.14 9.45
N GLN A 37 8.75 -17.93 9.89
CA GLN A 37 8.65 -18.64 11.16
C GLN A 37 8.56 -17.67 12.34
N LEU A 38 9.40 -16.64 12.38
CA LEU A 38 9.41 -15.67 13.48
C LEU A 38 8.07 -14.91 13.60
N ILE A 39 7.46 -14.56 12.45
CA ILE A 39 6.15 -13.91 12.45
C ILE A 39 5.03 -14.92 12.77
N LYS A 40 5.12 -16.15 12.28
CA LYS A 40 4.19 -17.25 12.60
C LYS A 40 4.19 -17.51 14.10
N ASP A 41 5.35 -17.69 14.72
CA ASP A 41 5.50 -17.91 16.16
C ASP A 41 4.95 -16.75 16.98
N LYS A 42 5.18 -15.50 16.51
CA LYS A 42 4.60 -14.31 17.13
C LYS A 42 3.07 -14.35 17.12
N HIS A 43 2.44 -14.65 15.99
CA HIS A 43 0.97 -14.71 15.90
C HIS A 43 0.41 -15.93 16.64
N MET A 44 1.11 -17.06 16.61
CA MET A 44 0.78 -18.25 17.39
C MET A 44 0.72 -17.93 18.88
N ALA A 45 1.73 -17.21 19.41
CA ALA A 45 1.73 -16.77 20.80
C ALA A 45 0.56 -15.82 21.11
N LEU A 46 0.25 -14.89 20.22
CA LEU A 46 -0.89 -13.98 20.38
C LEU A 46 -2.24 -14.73 20.41
N TYR A 47 -2.42 -15.72 19.53
CA TYR A 47 -3.64 -16.50 19.48
C TYR A 47 -3.81 -17.40 20.71
N LYS A 48 -2.74 -18.07 21.14
CA LYS A 48 -2.75 -18.86 22.40
C LYS A 48 -3.05 -17.98 23.61
N ALA A 49 -2.46 -16.78 23.68
CA ALA A 49 -2.74 -15.82 24.75
C ALA A 49 -4.19 -15.31 24.73
N ALA A 50 -4.75 -15.00 23.55
CA ALA A 50 -6.14 -14.58 23.41
C ALA A 50 -7.12 -15.69 23.83
N ARG A 51 -6.83 -16.95 23.47
CA ARG A 51 -7.65 -18.11 23.83
C ARG A 51 -7.58 -18.43 25.32
N ALA A 52 -6.41 -18.31 25.93
CA ALA A 52 -6.25 -18.47 27.38
C ALA A 52 -7.06 -17.41 28.16
N LYS A 53 -7.15 -16.17 27.64
CA LYS A 53 -8.01 -15.12 28.21
C LYS A 53 -9.50 -15.45 28.09
N SER A 54 -9.95 -15.94 26.93
CA SER A 54 -11.34 -16.35 26.71
C SER A 54 -11.75 -17.56 27.59
N LYS A 55 -10.85 -18.53 27.79
CA LYS A 55 -11.10 -19.64 28.74
C LYS A 55 -11.24 -19.16 30.19
N LYS A 56 -10.46 -18.16 30.61
CA LYS A 56 -10.54 -17.57 31.96
C LYS A 56 -11.77 -16.68 32.17
N SER A 57 -12.33 -16.08 31.11
CA SER A 57 -13.53 -15.24 31.20
C SER A 57 -14.85 -16.02 31.14
N GLY A 58 -14.82 -17.36 31.03
CA GLY A 58 -16.03 -18.20 31.09
C GLY A 58 -17.02 -17.98 29.94
N GLU A 59 -16.63 -17.27 28.88
CA GLU A 59 -17.51 -16.94 27.77
C GLU A 59 -17.40 -18.04 26.71
N ALA A 60 -18.34 -18.98 26.74
CA ALA A 60 -18.43 -20.07 25.77
C ALA A 60 -18.68 -19.51 24.35
N PRO A 61 -18.05 -20.06 23.29
CA PRO A 61 -18.41 -19.70 21.93
C PRO A 61 -19.81 -20.25 21.63
N SER A 62 -20.78 -19.36 21.44
CA SER A 62 -22.10 -19.73 20.93
C SER A 62 -21.95 -20.38 19.56
N LYS A 63 -22.32 -21.66 19.45
CA LYS A 63 -22.64 -22.30 18.17
C LYS A 63 -23.73 -21.49 17.47
N GLN A 64 -23.40 -20.80 16.39
CA GLN A 64 -24.37 -20.50 15.35
C GLN A 64 -24.07 -21.40 14.16
N THR A 65 -24.67 -22.59 14.20
CA THR A 65 -24.95 -23.36 13.00
C THR A 65 -26.07 -22.63 12.26
N LYS A 66 -25.76 -22.06 11.09
CA LYS A 66 -26.75 -21.83 10.04
C LYS A 66 -26.25 -22.51 8.77
N THR A 67 -26.69 -23.74 8.58
CA THR A 67 -26.77 -24.38 7.26
C THR A 67 -28.04 -23.88 6.58
N THR A 68 -27.92 -23.26 5.39
CA THR A 68 -28.45 -23.77 4.12
C THR A 68 -28.13 -22.78 2.98
N ALA A 69 -27.81 -23.37 1.82
CA ALA A 69 -27.62 -22.81 0.48
C ALA A 69 -28.73 -21.79 0.08
N ASP A 70 -28.60 -20.92 -0.93
CA ASP A 70 -28.13 -21.20 -2.29
C ASP A 70 -28.00 -19.90 -3.13
N ASN A 71 -27.08 -19.95 -4.10
CA ASN A 71 -26.99 -19.27 -5.41
C ASN A 71 -27.15 -17.75 -5.67
N SER A 72 -26.21 -17.28 -6.52
CA SER A 72 -26.25 -16.19 -7.54
C SER A 72 -26.61 -14.77 -7.05
N GLY A 73 -25.76 -13.74 -7.17
CA GLY A 73 -25.07 -13.31 -8.38
C GLY A 73 -25.89 -12.19 -9.04
N ASP A 74 -25.68 -10.92 -8.65
CA ASP A 74 -25.80 -9.78 -9.58
C ASP A 74 -25.24 -8.47 -8.98
N PHE A 75 -24.80 -7.66 -9.92
CA PHE A 75 -24.09 -6.40 -9.95
C PHE A 75 -24.96 -5.20 -9.56
N GLY A 76 -24.36 -4.15 -8.97
CA GLY A 76 -25.05 -2.90 -8.66
C GLY A 76 -24.11 -1.79 -8.19
N THR A 77 -23.68 -0.98 -9.16
CA THR A 77 -22.82 0.22 -9.05
C THR A 77 -23.56 1.42 -8.42
N PRO A 78 -22.97 2.64 -8.32
CA PRO A 78 -22.77 3.34 -7.05
C PRO A 78 -23.62 4.63 -6.91
N THR A 79 -23.84 5.11 -5.69
CA THR A 79 -24.29 6.50 -5.49
C THR A 79 -23.92 7.00 -4.10
N GLY A 80 -23.32 8.20 -4.06
CA GLY A 80 -23.50 9.13 -2.93
C GLY A 80 -22.33 9.28 -1.97
N SER A 81 -21.34 10.05 -2.40
CA SER A 81 -20.40 10.88 -1.63
C SER A 81 -20.66 11.03 -0.13
N LYS A 82 -19.64 10.73 0.69
CA LYS A 82 -19.09 11.66 1.70
C LYS A 82 -17.71 11.18 2.16
N ALA A 83 -16.77 12.11 2.15
CA ALA A 83 -15.38 11.92 2.52
C ALA A 83 -15.24 11.39 3.95
N THR A 84 -14.41 10.36 4.13
CA THR A 84 -13.90 10.00 5.46
C THR A 84 -12.39 10.11 5.45
N THR A 85 -11.96 11.25 5.95
CA THR A 85 -10.65 11.58 6.49
C THR A 85 -9.97 10.37 7.14
N PHE A 86 -8.78 10.01 6.64
CA PHE A 86 -7.87 9.09 7.32
C PHE A 86 -7.37 9.77 8.61
N SER A 87 -8.00 9.45 9.75
CA SER A 87 -7.52 9.90 11.06
C SER A 87 -6.55 8.87 11.64
N PHE A 88 -5.27 9.23 11.62
CA PHE A 88 -4.19 8.51 12.31
C PHE A 88 -4.44 8.61 13.83
N ALA A 89 -4.67 7.48 14.51
CA ALA A 89 -4.85 7.46 15.96
C ALA A 89 -3.52 7.80 16.68
N PRO A 90 -3.56 8.45 17.86
CA PRO A 90 -2.34 8.92 18.53
C PRO A 90 -1.58 7.76 19.19
N ARG A 91 -0.26 7.90 19.16
CA ARG A 91 0.76 7.12 19.88
C ARG A 91 0.35 6.82 21.34
N PRO A 92 0.46 5.58 21.83
CA PRO A 92 0.30 5.28 23.26
C PRO A 92 1.51 5.79 24.07
N PRO A 93 1.31 6.25 25.31
CA PRO A 93 2.38 6.75 26.18
C PRO A 93 3.33 5.64 26.68
N PRO A 94 4.53 5.99 27.18
CA PRO A 94 5.52 5.02 27.65
C PRO A 94 5.03 4.28 28.90
N ILE A 95 5.17 2.97 28.88
CA ILE A 95 4.83 2.04 29.96
C ILE A 95 5.77 2.31 31.14
N SER A 96 5.22 2.82 32.24
CA SER A 96 5.87 2.80 33.55
C SER A 96 5.83 1.38 34.13
N SER A 97 6.91 1.02 34.82
CA SER A 97 7.18 -0.26 35.50
C SER A 97 6.00 -0.78 36.36
N PRO A 98 5.83 -2.10 36.52
CA PRO A 98 4.72 -2.66 37.28
C PRO A 98 5.00 -2.54 38.79
N SER A 99 4.11 -1.83 39.49
CA SER A 99 3.98 -1.94 40.94
C SER A 99 3.20 -3.20 41.28
N LEU A 100 3.76 -3.97 42.20
CA LEU A 100 3.17 -5.13 42.87
C LEU A 100 1.86 -4.77 43.59
N VAL A 101 1.04 -5.81 43.78
CA VAL A 101 -0.13 -5.93 44.68
C VAL A 101 -1.49 -5.73 44.02
N ASN A 102 -2.13 -6.84 43.68
CA ASN A 102 -3.51 -7.07 44.09
C ASN A 102 -3.75 -8.59 44.30
N GLN A 103 -3.76 -9.02 45.57
CA GLN A 103 -4.17 -10.36 45.99
C GLN A 103 -5.68 -10.36 46.23
N GLY A 104 -6.39 -11.32 45.63
CA GLY A 104 -7.79 -11.56 45.99
C GLY A 104 -8.59 -12.38 45.00
N ALA A 105 -8.07 -13.51 44.47
CA ALA A 105 -8.90 -14.48 43.73
C ALA A 105 -8.33 -15.92 43.55
N ASP A 106 -7.09 -16.26 43.96
CA ASP A 106 -6.42 -17.48 43.48
C ASP A 106 -6.03 -18.53 44.55
N THR A 107 -6.58 -18.52 45.77
CA THR A 107 -6.15 -19.49 46.81
C THR A 107 -6.49 -20.94 46.44
N ASN A 108 -7.70 -21.20 45.94
CA ASN A 108 -8.15 -22.56 45.61
C ASN A 108 -7.43 -23.21 44.41
N GLU A 109 -7.03 -22.44 43.39
CA GLU A 109 -6.36 -22.98 42.21
C GLU A 109 -4.87 -23.24 42.49
N THR A 110 -4.24 -22.35 43.25
CA THR A 110 -2.85 -22.49 43.69
C THR A 110 -2.67 -23.67 44.67
N GLU A 111 -3.64 -23.89 45.56
CA GLU A 111 -3.65 -25.06 46.46
C GLU A 111 -3.79 -26.38 45.70
N LYS A 112 -4.68 -26.44 44.69
CA LYS A 112 -4.84 -27.61 43.82
C LYS A 112 -3.57 -27.88 43.00
N GLN A 113 -2.92 -26.83 42.49
CA GLN A 113 -1.66 -26.94 41.75
C GLN A 113 -0.53 -27.47 42.65
N ASN A 114 -0.38 -26.93 43.87
CA ASN A 114 0.63 -27.41 44.82
C ASN A 114 0.39 -28.87 45.23
N THR A 115 -0.86 -29.26 45.44
CA THR A 115 -1.23 -30.66 45.75
C THR A 115 -0.85 -31.60 44.61
N ALA A 116 -1.12 -31.20 43.36
CA ALA A 116 -0.74 -31.97 42.18
C ALA A 116 0.79 -32.06 42.00
N LEU A 117 1.52 -30.97 42.24
CA LEU A 117 2.99 -30.95 42.19
C LEU A 117 3.60 -31.88 43.25
N SER A 118 3.06 -31.89 44.47
CA SER A 118 3.52 -32.81 45.51
C SER A 118 3.25 -34.28 45.16
N ALA A 119 2.11 -34.59 44.53
CA ALA A 119 1.78 -35.94 44.07
C ALA A 119 2.71 -36.41 42.92
N LEU A 120 3.06 -35.52 41.99
CA LEU A 120 4.00 -35.82 40.91
C LEU A 120 5.44 -35.99 41.42
N ALA A 121 5.85 -35.18 42.40
CA ALA A 121 7.13 -35.33 43.07
C ALA A 121 7.26 -36.67 43.81
N ALA A 122 6.17 -37.14 44.44
CA ALA A 122 6.11 -38.47 45.08
C ALA A 122 6.25 -39.62 44.08
N LEU A 123 5.87 -39.42 42.81
CA LEU A 123 6.09 -40.35 41.69
C LEU A 123 7.50 -40.24 41.07
N GLY A 124 8.38 -39.40 41.64
CA GLY A 124 9.75 -39.20 41.16
C GLY A 124 9.87 -38.26 39.95
N ILE A 125 8.79 -37.55 39.60
CA ILE A 125 8.77 -36.62 38.46
C ILE A 125 8.88 -35.18 39.01
N HIS A 126 10.06 -34.58 38.84
CA HIS A 126 10.30 -33.19 39.23
C HIS A 126 9.77 -32.24 38.15
N VAL A 127 8.59 -31.66 38.39
CA VAL A 127 7.88 -30.76 37.46
C VAL A 127 7.70 -29.39 38.11
N THR A 128 7.89 -28.30 37.36
CA THR A 128 7.66 -26.92 37.86
C THR A 128 6.23 -26.45 37.58
N SER A 129 5.75 -25.39 38.26
CA SER A 129 4.40 -24.85 38.01
C SER A 129 4.19 -24.40 36.55
N THR A 130 5.28 -24.02 35.86
CA THR A 130 5.30 -23.69 34.44
C THR A 130 5.12 -24.91 33.52
N ASP A 131 5.49 -26.10 33.97
CA ASP A 131 5.38 -27.34 33.19
C ASP A 131 4.00 -28.01 33.32
N LEU A 132 3.20 -27.68 34.34
CA LEU A 132 1.78 -28.07 34.45
C LEU A 132 0.96 -27.61 33.24
N GLY A 133 1.34 -26.49 32.61
CA GLY A 133 0.71 -26.01 31.38
C GLY A 133 0.93 -26.95 30.17
N LYS A 134 2.04 -27.70 30.15
CA LYS A 134 2.36 -28.70 29.11
C LYS A 134 1.57 -30.00 29.29
N LEU A 135 0.93 -30.17 30.45
CA LEU A 135 0.11 -31.34 30.79
C LEU A 135 -1.30 -31.26 30.20
N HIS A 136 -1.74 -30.07 29.77
CA HIS A 136 -2.94 -29.95 28.96
C HIS A 136 -2.66 -30.58 27.59
N GLY A 137 -3.55 -31.48 27.16
CA GLY A 137 -3.51 -32.01 25.80
C GLY A 137 -3.51 -30.89 24.75
N PRO A 138 -3.05 -31.19 23.52
CA PRO A 138 -3.05 -30.23 22.43
C PRO A 138 -4.44 -29.62 22.29
N ASP A 139 -4.46 -28.32 22.02
CA ASP A 139 -5.70 -27.60 21.87
C ASP A 139 -6.50 -28.18 20.69
N ILE A 140 -7.82 -28.32 20.84
CA ILE A 140 -8.72 -28.79 19.77
C ILE A 140 -8.58 -27.94 18.49
N TYR A 141 -8.18 -26.67 18.61
CA TYR A 141 -7.96 -25.78 17.46
C TYR A 141 -6.48 -25.47 17.15
N GLU A 142 -5.53 -26.29 17.60
CA GLU A 142 -4.10 -26.01 17.40
C GLU A 142 -3.75 -25.89 15.90
N GLU A 143 -4.30 -26.77 15.05
CA GLU A 143 -4.08 -26.77 13.60
C GLU A 143 -4.67 -25.51 12.93
N GLU A 144 -5.88 -25.10 13.32
CA GLU A 144 -6.49 -23.88 12.80
C GLU A 144 -5.75 -22.63 13.25
N LEU A 145 -5.26 -22.60 14.50
CA LEU A 145 -4.42 -21.50 14.98
C LEU A 145 -3.09 -21.43 14.23
N GLU A 146 -2.53 -22.58 13.86
CA GLU A 146 -1.34 -22.67 13.03
C GLU A 146 -1.59 -22.12 11.62
N MET A 147 -2.67 -22.55 10.98
CA MET A 147 -3.07 -22.05 9.66
C MET A 147 -3.33 -20.55 9.69
N MET A 148 -4.07 -20.04 10.69
CA MET A 148 -4.32 -18.61 10.85
C MET A 148 -3.02 -17.82 11.05
N ALA A 149 -2.08 -18.35 11.84
CA ALA A 149 -0.79 -17.70 12.09
C ALA A 149 0.09 -17.69 10.85
N GLU A 150 0.09 -18.77 10.08
CA GLU A 150 0.83 -18.90 8.83
C GLU A 150 0.29 -17.96 7.74
N VAL A 151 -1.03 -17.95 7.55
CA VAL A 151 -1.69 -17.01 6.63
C VAL A 151 -1.36 -15.58 7.05
N ARG A 152 -1.49 -15.26 8.34
CA ARG A 152 -1.18 -13.92 8.86
C ARG A 152 0.30 -13.56 8.67
N ALA A 153 1.21 -14.52 8.85
CA ALA A 153 2.63 -14.34 8.63
C ALA A 153 2.96 -14.07 7.17
N TYR A 154 2.32 -14.79 6.25
CA TYR A 154 2.47 -14.55 4.81
C TYR A 154 1.97 -13.15 4.41
N PHE A 155 0.75 -12.77 4.81
CA PHE A 155 0.23 -11.43 4.57
C PHE A 155 1.12 -10.35 5.19
N GLN A 156 1.67 -10.61 6.37
CA GLN A 156 2.60 -9.68 6.96
C GLN A 156 3.88 -9.57 6.13
N ILE A 157 4.46 -10.66 5.64
CA ILE A 157 5.65 -10.61 4.79
C ILE A 157 5.37 -9.93 3.44
N ALA A 158 4.20 -10.16 2.86
CA ALA A 158 3.82 -9.54 1.59
C ALA A 158 3.56 -8.01 1.73
N TYR A 159 3.14 -7.53 2.90
CA TYR A 159 2.68 -6.14 3.09
C TYR A 159 3.46 -5.28 4.14
N LYS A 160 4.26 -5.84 5.07
CA LYS A 160 4.93 -5.06 6.15
C LYS A 160 6.28 -4.43 5.72
N PRO A 161 6.67 -3.31 6.36
CA PRO A 161 7.70 -2.37 5.89
C PRO A 161 9.13 -2.71 6.33
N ALA A 162 9.43 -3.90 6.83
CA ALA A 162 10.75 -4.14 7.44
C ALA A 162 11.81 -4.68 6.49
N PHE A 163 11.46 -5.39 5.40
CA PHE A 163 12.49 -5.86 4.48
C PHE A 163 12.01 -6.34 3.10
N PHE A 164 10.70 -6.55 2.89
CA PHE A 164 10.16 -6.93 1.58
C PHE A 164 8.75 -6.38 1.41
N GLN A 165 8.65 -5.14 0.93
CA GLN A 165 7.37 -4.64 0.51
C GLN A 165 7.19 -4.96 -0.96
N ARG A 166 7.03 -6.24 -1.33
CA ARG A 166 6.99 -6.63 -2.75
C ARG A 166 5.97 -5.80 -3.53
N VAL A 167 4.75 -5.66 -3.01
CA VAL A 167 3.75 -4.81 -3.68
C VAL A 167 4.06 -3.32 -3.54
N ILE A 168 4.47 -2.85 -2.35
CA ILE A 168 4.66 -1.41 -2.09
C ILE A 168 5.97 -0.86 -2.68
N ASP A 169 6.95 -1.72 -2.97
CA ASP A 169 8.22 -1.40 -3.61
C ASP A 169 8.14 -1.68 -5.12
N TYR A 170 7.71 -2.88 -5.53
CA TYR A 170 7.71 -3.23 -6.96
C TYR A 170 6.64 -2.46 -7.74
N VAL A 171 5.49 -2.10 -7.16
CA VAL A 171 4.48 -1.35 -7.92
C VAL A 171 4.97 0.07 -8.24
N PRO A 172 5.41 0.92 -7.27
CA PRO A 172 5.97 2.23 -7.59
C PRO A 172 7.22 2.13 -8.48
N MET A 173 8.13 1.19 -8.21
CA MET A 173 9.33 1.01 -9.04
C MET A 173 8.99 0.62 -10.49
N THR A 174 7.97 -0.23 -10.67
CA THR A 174 7.49 -0.60 -12.02
C THR A 174 6.86 0.59 -12.73
N ILE A 175 6.10 1.42 -12.02
CA ILE A 175 5.52 2.65 -12.58
C ILE A 175 6.63 3.62 -12.99
N ASP A 176 7.60 3.89 -12.11
CA ASP A 176 8.68 4.84 -12.43
C ASP A 176 9.48 4.38 -13.65
N ALA A 177 9.90 3.11 -13.68
CA ALA A 177 10.69 2.57 -14.76
C ALA A 177 9.93 2.49 -16.09
N ASN A 178 8.70 1.98 -16.08
CA ASN A 178 7.98 1.61 -17.31
C ASN A 178 7.00 2.68 -17.79
N PHE A 179 6.60 3.59 -16.91
CA PHE A 179 5.75 4.71 -17.27
C PHE A 179 6.56 6.00 -17.32
N LEU A 180 7.08 6.48 -16.18
CA LEU A 180 7.67 7.82 -16.11
C LEU A 180 8.93 7.95 -16.96
N PHE A 181 9.95 7.12 -16.70
CA PHE A 181 11.22 7.19 -17.42
C PHE A 181 11.06 6.73 -18.87
N ALA A 182 10.33 5.63 -19.11
CA ALA A 182 10.07 5.17 -20.47
C ALA A 182 9.27 6.18 -21.32
N LEU A 183 8.37 6.97 -20.71
CA LEU A 183 7.69 8.08 -21.38
C LEU A 183 8.70 9.18 -21.70
N ALA A 184 9.49 9.62 -20.71
CA ALA A 184 10.49 10.66 -20.91
C ALA A 184 11.47 10.32 -22.05
N ASP A 185 11.97 9.09 -22.07
CA ASP A 185 12.92 8.60 -23.08
C ASP A 185 12.31 8.53 -24.49
N SER A 186 11.02 8.17 -24.59
CA SER A 186 10.34 8.00 -25.89
C SER A 186 9.68 9.27 -26.41
N LEU A 187 9.42 10.26 -25.56
CA LEU A 187 8.66 11.45 -25.89
C LEU A 187 9.30 12.27 -27.01
N GLN A 188 10.61 12.47 -26.96
CA GLN A 188 11.31 13.30 -27.95
C GLN A 188 11.21 12.70 -29.37
N ALA A 189 11.58 11.41 -29.51
CA ALA A 189 11.52 10.73 -30.79
C ALA A 189 10.09 10.71 -31.35
N PHE A 190 9.11 10.45 -30.48
CA PHE A 190 7.71 10.44 -30.84
C PHE A 190 7.19 11.81 -31.30
N LEU A 191 7.59 12.90 -30.64
CA LEU A 191 7.22 14.25 -31.05
C LEU A 191 7.83 14.62 -32.41
N ILE A 192 9.09 14.29 -32.65
CA ILE A 192 9.76 14.55 -33.94
C ILE A 192 9.00 13.84 -35.07
N GLU A 193 8.62 12.58 -34.86
CA GLU A 193 7.84 11.79 -35.81
C GLU A 193 6.45 12.41 -36.04
N LYS A 194 5.67 12.65 -34.98
CA LYS A 194 4.27 13.08 -35.10
C LYS A 194 4.13 14.51 -35.59
N LEU A 195 5.02 15.41 -35.19
CA LEU A 195 5.07 16.77 -35.72
C LEU A 195 5.57 16.77 -37.19
N GLY A 196 6.26 15.72 -37.62
CA GLY A 196 6.76 15.58 -38.99
C GLY A 196 7.98 16.46 -39.27
N LEU A 197 8.78 16.74 -38.23
CA LEU A 197 9.91 17.69 -38.32
C LEU A 197 11.05 17.19 -39.20
N GLY A 198 11.14 15.88 -39.45
CA GLY A 198 12.11 15.27 -40.38
C GLY A 198 11.56 14.94 -41.78
N SER A 199 10.31 15.33 -42.08
CA SER A 199 9.66 15.01 -43.37
C SER A 199 10.00 16.03 -44.46
N GLN A 200 9.77 15.69 -45.73
CA GLN A 200 9.91 16.63 -46.85
C GLN A 200 8.97 17.84 -46.75
N THR A 201 7.85 17.72 -46.04
CA THR A 201 6.89 18.80 -45.78
C THR A 201 7.11 19.51 -44.43
N SER A 202 8.23 19.22 -43.76
CA SER A 202 8.59 19.79 -42.45
C SER A 202 8.53 21.32 -42.44
N ALA A 203 9.12 21.99 -43.44
CA ALA A 203 9.12 23.46 -43.51
C ALA A 203 7.70 24.06 -43.53
N MET A 204 6.78 23.46 -44.31
CA MET A 204 5.39 23.90 -44.39
C MET A 204 4.64 23.68 -43.06
N ARG A 205 4.86 22.52 -42.43
CA ARG A 205 4.28 22.20 -41.13
C ARG A 205 4.81 23.11 -40.02
N CYS A 206 6.12 23.37 -39.99
CA CYS A 206 6.73 24.29 -39.05
C CYS A 206 6.18 25.71 -39.20
N ALA A 207 6.02 26.20 -40.43
CA ALA A 207 5.39 27.50 -40.69
C ALA A 207 3.94 27.54 -40.17
N THR A 208 3.22 26.42 -40.25
CA THR A 208 1.87 26.29 -39.70
C THR A 208 1.89 26.26 -38.16
N TYR A 209 2.79 25.51 -37.53
CA TYR A 209 2.90 25.46 -36.06
C TYR A 209 3.36 26.78 -35.43
N LEU A 210 4.21 27.51 -36.15
CA LEU A 210 4.69 28.84 -35.76
C LEU A 210 3.74 29.96 -36.20
N SER A 211 2.65 29.64 -36.90
CA SER A 211 1.65 30.63 -37.29
C SER A 211 1.01 31.20 -36.04
N GLU A 212 1.03 32.52 -35.95
CA GLU A 212 0.54 33.21 -34.78
C GLU A 212 -0.96 33.43 -34.85
N ASP A 213 -1.56 33.63 -33.68
CA ASP A 213 -2.96 34.01 -33.59
C ASP A 213 -3.20 35.35 -34.33
N PRO A 214 -4.25 35.45 -35.18
CA PRO A 214 -4.58 36.67 -35.92
C PRO A 214 -4.67 37.93 -35.05
N ASN A 215 -5.13 37.81 -33.80
CA ASN A 215 -5.23 38.93 -32.87
C ASN A 215 -3.86 39.43 -32.41
N ILE A 216 -2.91 38.50 -32.20
CA ILE A 216 -1.52 38.84 -31.85
C ILE A 216 -0.83 39.53 -33.02
N VAL A 217 -1.07 39.05 -34.25
CA VAL A 217 -0.56 39.68 -35.47
C VAL A 217 -1.11 41.09 -35.63
N ALA A 218 -2.44 41.27 -35.48
CA ALA A 218 -3.08 42.58 -35.56
C ALA A 218 -2.51 43.56 -34.53
N ARG A 219 -2.36 43.11 -33.27
CA ARG A 219 -1.79 43.90 -32.18
C ARG A 219 -0.33 44.25 -32.43
N ARG A 220 0.49 43.32 -32.93
CA ARG A 220 1.88 43.62 -33.31
C ARG A 220 1.93 44.70 -34.38
N ASN A 221 1.12 44.56 -35.42
CA ASN A 221 1.11 45.51 -36.53
C ASN A 221 0.70 46.91 -36.05
N GLU A 222 -0.35 47.01 -35.22
CA GLU A 222 -0.76 48.28 -34.61
C GLU A 222 0.37 48.93 -33.79
N LEU A 223 1.02 48.14 -32.91
CA LEU A 223 2.11 48.64 -32.07
C LEU A 223 3.34 49.04 -32.90
N ASN A 224 3.67 48.27 -33.94
CA ASN A 224 4.76 48.63 -34.87
C ASN A 224 4.45 49.90 -35.64
N SER A 225 3.21 50.11 -36.09
CA SER A 225 2.79 51.35 -36.73
C SER A 225 2.88 52.54 -35.78
N LYS A 226 2.43 52.38 -34.52
CA LYS A 226 2.58 53.43 -33.49
C LYS A 226 4.05 53.73 -33.20
N LYS A 227 4.89 52.70 -33.06
CA LYS A 227 6.34 52.86 -32.86
C LYS A 227 6.98 53.62 -34.03
N ALA A 228 6.69 53.22 -35.27
CA ALA A 228 7.20 53.89 -36.46
C ALA A 228 6.79 55.36 -36.50
N ARG A 229 5.53 55.67 -36.15
CA ARG A 229 5.04 57.05 -36.05
C ARG A 229 5.77 57.85 -34.98
N LEU A 230 5.99 57.28 -33.80
CA LEU A 230 6.71 57.96 -32.71
C LEU A 230 8.18 58.20 -33.06
N ILE A 231 8.84 57.25 -33.72
CA ILE A 231 10.23 57.41 -34.20
C ILE A 231 10.31 58.50 -35.26
N ALA A 232 9.35 58.54 -36.20
CA ALA A 232 9.30 59.60 -37.20
C ALA A 232 9.15 60.98 -36.53
N ILE A 233 8.22 61.12 -35.58
CA ILE A 233 8.05 62.37 -34.81
C ILE A 233 9.33 62.73 -34.06
N GLN A 234 9.99 61.76 -33.43
CA GLN A 234 11.25 62.00 -32.71
C GLN A 234 12.34 62.52 -33.64
N ASN A 235 12.50 61.93 -34.83
CA ASN A 235 13.50 62.36 -35.81
C ASN A 235 13.21 63.77 -36.34
N GLU A 236 11.94 64.09 -36.61
CA GLU A 236 11.54 65.45 -36.99
C GLU A 236 11.86 66.45 -35.87
N LEU A 237 11.53 66.13 -34.61
CA LEU A 237 11.86 67.00 -33.46
C LEU A 237 13.36 67.27 -33.34
N PHE A 238 14.19 66.24 -33.50
CA PHE A 238 15.65 66.41 -33.53
C PHE A 238 16.12 67.28 -34.71
N ASN A 239 15.51 67.14 -35.89
CA ASN A 239 15.81 68.00 -37.04
C ASN A 239 15.43 69.47 -36.82
N PHE A 240 14.41 69.75 -35.98
CA PHE A 240 14.03 71.10 -35.61
C PHE A 240 14.92 71.74 -34.51
N GLY A 241 15.95 71.05 -34.02
CA GLY A 241 16.96 71.63 -33.14
C GLY A 241 16.56 71.72 -31.66
N LEU A 242 15.68 70.83 -31.20
CA LEU A 242 15.46 70.51 -29.78
C LEU A 242 16.20 69.25 -29.38
#